data_AF-A0A939R278-F1
#
_entry.id   AF-A0A939R278-F1
#
_cell.length_a   1.000
_cell.length_b   1.000
_cell.length_c   1.000
_cell.angle_alpha   90.00
_cell.angle_beta   90.00
_cell.angle_gamma   90.00
#
_symmetry.space_group_name_H-M   'P 1'
#
loop_
_entity.id
_entity.type
_entity.pdbx_description
1 polymer ?
#
loop_
_entity_poly.entity_id
_entity_poly.type
_entity_poly.pdbx_seq_one_letter_code
_entity_poly.pdbx_strand_id
1 'polypeptide(L)'
;MRFFGKYRFEKNRHHINPALLWEYDLETFDFQASRRIVAERVIQIGRLSDWFAAFDLYGGISGFRKMAKMEVEDLDDRNLDFMCLALNLKKENTRCYKSKQLHLQRLTS
;
A
#
# COMPACT_ATOMS: atom_id res chain seq x y z
N MET A 1 16.71 -0.83 -10.03
CA MET A 1 16.91 -0.51 -8.60
C MET A 1 15.92 -1.34 -7.77
N ARG A 2 16.34 -2.09 -6.74
CA ARG A 2 15.42 -2.78 -5.82
C ARG A 2 15.20 -1.90 -4.60
N PHE A 3 14.12 -1.11 -4.57
CA PHE A 3 13.78 -0.19 -3.47
C PHE A 3 13.87 -0.86 -2.10
N PHE A 4 13.40 -2.10 -2.00
CA PHE A 4 13.32 -2.85 -0.73
C PHE A 4 14.41 -3.92 -0.58
N GLY A 5 15.59 -3.73 -1.18
CA GLY A 5 16.70 -4.70 -1.13
C GLY A 5 17.17 -5.06 0.28
N LYS A 6 16.93 -4.18 1.26
CA LYS A 6 17.27 -4.39 2.67
C LYS A 6 16.23 -5.20 3.47
N TYR A 7 15.03 -5.42 2.93
CA TYR A 7 13.92 -6.06 3.66
C TYR A 7 14.32 -7.36 4.37
N ARG A 8 15.13 -8.22 3.73
CA ARG A 8 15.59 -9.49 4.34
C ARG A 8 16.33 -9.31 5.67
N PHE A 9 16.99 -8.16 5.87
CA PHE A 9 17.74 -7.82 7.07
C PHE A 9 16.92 -7.02 8.10
N GLU A 10 15.74 -6.57 7.68
CA GLU A 10 14.83 -5.72 8.46
C GLU A 10 13.56 -6.46 8.89
N LYS A 11 13.44 -7.72 8.51
CA LYS A 11 12.29 -8.59 8.80
C LYS A 11 12.03 -8.67 10.30
N ASN A 12 10.79 -8.42 10.70
CA ASN A 12 10.28 -8.41 12.08
C ASN A 12 10.96 -7.38 13.01
N ARG A 13 11.55 -6.31 12.47
CA ARG A 13 12.24 -5.26 13.27
C ARG A 13 11.45 -3.95 13.38
N HIS A 14 10.35 -3.84 12.66
CA HIS A 14 9.58 -2.61 12.53
C HIS A 14 8.12 -2.86 12.84
N HIS A 15 7.44 -1.80 13.27
CA HIS A 15 5.99 -1.75 13.43
C HIS A 15 5.46 -0.59 12.59
N ILE A 16 4.19 -0.68 12.20
CA ILE A 16 3.49 0.43 11.56
C ILE A 16 3.47 1.60 12.54
N ASN A 17 3.95 2.76 12.11
CA ASN A 17 3.89 3.97 12.91
C ASN A 17 2.40 4.31 13.20
N PRO A 18 1.99 4.38 14.48
CA PRO A 18 0.62 4.71 14.87
C PRO A 18 0.07 5.99 14.23
N ALA A 19 0.93 6.98 13.98
CA ALA A 19 0.52 8.25 13.37
C ALA A 19 -0.01 8.10 11.94
N LEU A 20 0.26 6.98 11.25
CA LEU A 20 -0.34 6.68 9.95
C LEU A 20 -1.84 6.36 10.03
N LEU A 21 -2.33 6.03 11.22
CA LEU A 21 -3.68 5.59 11.52
C LEU A 21 -4.26 6.40 12.68
N TRP A 22 -3.93 7.70 12.75
CA TRP A 22 -4.26 8.58 13.88
C TRP A 22 -5.76 8.69 14.15
N GLU A 23 -6.60 8.38 13.16
CA GLU A 23 -8.06 8.35 13.27
C GLU A 23 -8.63 7.03 13.84
N TYR A 24 -7.79 6.02 14.11
CA TYR A 24 -8.21 4.70 14.58
C TYR A 24 -7.78 4.41 16.02
N ASP A 25 -8.63 3.70 16.77
CA ASP A 25 -8.24 3.08 18.04
C ASP A 25 -7.41 1.82 17.77
N LEU A 26 -6.10 1.92 18.00
CA LEU A 26 -5.16 0.83 17.71
C LEU A 26 -5.19 -0.31 18.74
N GLU A 27 -5.86 -0.13 19.89
CA GLU A 27 -6.03 -1.24 20.84
C GLU A 27 -6.98 -2.30 20.29
N THR A 28 -7.97 -1.88 19.51
CA THR A 28 -9.00 -2.74 18.91
C THR A 28 -8.87 -2.89 17.39
N PHE A 29 -7.88 -2.26 16.77
CA PHE A 29 -7.70 -2.24 15.33
C PHE A 29 -7.27 -3.59 14.76
N ASP A 30 -8.09 -4.15 13.87
CA ASP A 30 -7.75 -5.35 13.11
C ASP A 30 -6.95 -4.98 11.85
N PHE A 31 -5.63 -5.17 11.92
CA PHE A 31 -4.70 -4.93 10.82
C PHE A 31 -4.93 -5.82 9.59
N GLN A 32 -5.55 -6.99 9.74
CA GLN A 32 -5.85 -7.88 8.61
C GLN A 32 -7.15 -7.48 7.92
N ALA A 33 -8.21 -7.23 8.70
CA ALA A 33 -9.48 -6.74 8.16
C ALA A 33 -9.32 -5.36 7.50
N SER A 34 -8.45 -4.52 8.06
CA SER A 34 -8.20 -3.15 7.60
C SER A 34 -6.95 -3.02 6.70
N ARG A 35 -6.47 -4.11 6.10
CA ARG A 35 -5.19 -4.09 5.35
C ARG A 35 -5.14 -3.11 4.19
N ARG A 36 -6.28 -2.80 3.55
CA ARG A 36 -6.36 -1.81 2.46
C ARG A 36 -5.96 -0.42 2.95
N ILE A 37 -6.54 0.05 4.06
CA ILE A 37 -6.22 1.37 4.59
C ILE A 37 -4.77 1.44 5.08
N VAL A 38 -4.28 0.38 5.73
CA VAL A 38 -2.87 0.30 6.14
C VAL A 38 -1.95 0.44 4.91
N ALA A 39 -2.24 -0.28 3.83
CA ALA A 39 -1.46 -0.20 2.60
C ALA A 39 -1.52 1.21 1.97
N GLU A 40 -2.70 1.81 1.87
CA GLU A 40 -2.88 3.18 1.35
C GLU A 40 -2.05 4.18 2.15
N ARG A 41 -2.10 4.13 3.49
CA ARG A 41 -1.33 5.04 4.36
C ARG A 41 0.18 4.85 4.23
N VAL A 42 0.65 3.59 4.20
CA VAL A 42 2.08 3.28 3.99
C VAL A 42 2.56 3.80 2.63
N ILE A 43 1.75 3.67 1.59
CA ILE A 43 2.10 4.15 0.25
C ILE A 43 2.12 5.68 0.18
N GLN A 44 1.13 6.34 0.77
CA GLN A 44 0.96 7.79 0.71
C GLN A 44 2.01 8.54 1.53
N ILE A 45 2.28 8.09 2.76
CA ILE A 45 3.04 8.86 3.76
C ILE A 45 3.97 8.01 4.63
N GLY A 46 4.08 6.70 4.38
CA GLY A 46 4.92 5.80 5.17
C GLY A 46 6.43 6.00 4.95
N ARG A 47 7.20 5.77 6.01
CA ARG A 47 8.67 5.65 5.95
C ARG A 47 9.06 4.24 5.56
N LEU A 48 10.34 4.04 5.26
CA LEU A 48 10.85 2.72 4.86
C LEU A 48 10.61 1.63 5.93
N SER A 49 10.62 1.99 7.21
CA SER A 49 10.24 1.08 8.32
C SER A 49 8.80 0.61 8.24
N ASP A 50 7.87 1.51 7.88
CA ASP A 50 6.44 1.19 7.74
C ASP A 50 6.21 0.23 6.57
N TRP A 51 6.96 0.41 5.47
CA TRP A 51 6.96 -0.54 4.35
C TRP A 51 7.44 -1.93 4.77
N PHE A 52 8.51 -2.02 5.56
CA PHE A 52 8.99 -3.31 6.07
C PHE A 52 7.99 -3.96 7.02
N ALA A 53 7.41 -3.20 7.94
CA ALA A 53 6.35 -3.70 8.83
C ALA A 53 5.13 -4.20 8.04
N ALA A 54 4.71 -3.47 7.00
CA ALA A 54 3.61 -3.90 6.13
C ALA A 54 3.94 -5.18 5.34
N PHE A 55 5.19 -5.35 4.91
CA PHE A 55 5.62 -6.60 4.30
C PHE A 55 5.54 -7.76 5.30
N ASP A 56 5.96 -7.56 6.55
CA ASP A 56 5.87 -8.60 7.58
C ASP A 56 4.40 -8.98 7.84
N LEU A 57 3.49 -8.01 7.91
CA LEU A 57 2.06 -8.22 8.15
C LEU A 57 1.35 -8.96 7.01
N TYR A 58 1.77 -8.76 5.76
CA TYR A 58 0.98 -9.13 4.58
C TYR A 58 1.69 -10.13 3.65
N GLY A 59 2.51 -11.02 4.20
CA GLY A 59 3.09 -12.15 3.45
C GLY A 59 4.32 -11.78 2.62
N GLY A 60 5.15 -10.89 3.15
CA GLY A 60 6.35 -10.35 2.53
C GLY A 60 6.06 -9.41 1.35
N ILE A 61 7.12 -9.04 0.64
CA ILE A 61 7.02 -8.17 -0.55
C ILE A 61 6.01 -8.72 -1.58
N SER A 62 5.99 -10.05 -1.78
CA SER A 62 5.10 -10.69 -2.75
C SER A 62 3.64 -10.58 -2.33
N GLY A 63 3.33 -10.89 -1.08
CA GLY A 63 1.97 -10.82 -0.55
C GLY A 63 1.45 -9.37 -0.51
N PHE A 64 2.27 -8.44 -0.01
CA PHE A 64 1.93 -7.01 -0.02
C PHE A 64 1.69 -6.51 -1.44
N ARG A 65 2.57 -6.85 -2.39
CA ARG A 65 2.43 -6.46 -3.80
C ARG A 65 1.14 -6.98 -4.41
N LYS A 66 0.77 -8.24 -4.15
CA LYS A 66 -0.46 -8.83 -4.65
C LYS A 66 -1.69 -8.12 -4.07
N MET A 67 -1.70 -7.90 -2.75
CA MET A 67 -2.77 -7.21 -2.05
C MET A 67 -2.90 -5.77 -2.54
N ALA A 68 -1.82 -4.99 -2.56
CA ALA A 68 -1.81 -3.60 -3.02
C ALA A 68 -2.34 -3.46 -4.45
N LYS A 69 -1.92 -4.36 -5.35
CA LYS A 69 -2.43 -4.39 -6.73
C LYS A 69 -3.96 -4.60 -6.80
N MET A 70 -4.50 -5.47 -5.95
CA MET A 70 -5.88 -5.95 -6.03
C MET A 70 -6.87 -5.12 -5.21
N GLU A 71 -6.42 -4.44 -4.15
CA GLU A 71 -7.32 -3.87 -3.14
C GLU A 71 -7.16 -2.36 -2.98
N VAL A 72 -5.98 -1.80 -3.19
CA VAL A 72 -5.79 -0.35 -3.12
C VAL A 72 -6.54 0.30 -4.29
N GLU A 73 -7.44 1.21 -3.94
CA GLU A 73 -8.32 1.86 -4.93
C GLU A 73 -8.31 3.39 -4.85
N ASP A 74 -7.90 3.96 -3.72
CA ASP A 74 -7.95 5.40 -3.49
C ASP A 74 -6.55 6.00 -3.27
N LEU A 75 -5.83 6.22 -4.38
CA LEU A 75 -4.58 6.97 -4.40
C LEU A 75 -4.70 8.10 -5.42
N ASP A 76 -4.05 9.24 -5.17
CA ASP A 76 -3.79 10.21 -6.22
C ASP A 76 -2.80 9.64 -7.27
N ASP A 77 -2.66 10.33 -8.40
CA ASP A 77 -1.85 9.82 -9.52
C ASP A 77 -0.37 9.71 -9.15
N ARG A 78 0.15 10.63 -8.31
CA ARG A 78 1.53 10.60 -7.83
C ARG A 78 1.80 9.36 -6.98
N ASN A 79 0.91 9.07 -6.04
CA ASN A 79 1.02 7.93 -5.14
C ASN A 79 0.79 6.60 -5.87
N LEU A 80 -0.11 6.58 -6.86
CA LEU A 80 -0.30 5.43 -7.75
C LEU A 80 0.97 5.14 -8.57
N ASP A 81 1.58 6.16 -9.16
CA ASP A 81 2.83 6.02 -9.92
C ASP A 81 3.97 5.55 -9.03
N PHE A 82 4.09 6.11 -7.82
CA PHE A 82 5.07 5.67 -6.83
C PHE A 82 4.85 4.21 -6.43
N MET A 83 3.62 3.80 -6.09
CA MET A 83 3.29 2.41 -5.79
C MET A 83 3.71 1.48 -6.95
N CYS A 84 3.40 1.86 -8.20
CA CYS A 84 3.73 1.07 -9.37
C CYS A 84 5.24 0.94 -9.55
N LEU A 85 5.99 2.02 -9.39
CA LEU A 85 7.45 2.02 -9.47
C LEU A 85 8.08 1.17 -8.36
N ALA A 86 7.67 1.39 -7.10
CA ALA A 86 8.23 0.75 -5.92
C ALA A 86 7.98 -0.77 -5.92
N LEU A 87 6.78 -1.19 -6.35
CA LEU A 87 6.36 -2.60 -6.38
C LEU A 87 6.54 -3.26 -7.74
N ASN A 88 7.09 -2.56 -8.74
CA ASN A 88 7.25 -3.02 -10.11
C ASN A 88 5.93 -3.52 -10.73
N LEU A 89 4.85 -2.75 -10.56
CA LEU A 89 3.53 -3.01 -11.14
C LEU A 89 3.32 -2.18 -12.41
N LYS A 90 2.51 -2.71 -13.32
CA LYS A 90 1.93 -1.92 -14.43
C LYS A 90 0.63 -1.30 -13.95
N LYS A 91 0.45 0.01 -14.13
CA LYS A 91 -0.72 0.76 -13.65
C LYS A 91 -2.04 0.16 -14.14
N GLU A 92 -2.09 -0.31 -15.39
CA GLU A 92 -3.27 -0.87 -16.05
C GLU A 92 -3.78 -2.15 -15.34
N ASN A 93 -2.90 -2.79 -14.55
CA ASN A 93 -3.22 -3.99 -13.81
C ASN A 93 -3.64 -3.72 -12.36
N THR A 94 -3.66 -2.46 -11.92
CA THR A 94 -4.05 -2.07 -10.56
C THR A 94 -5.54 -1.75 -10.48
N ARG A 95 -6.15 -2.04 -9.33
CA ARG A 95 -7.55 -1.68 -9.08
C ARG A 95 -7.75 -0.16 -9.09
N CYS A 96 -6.91 0.59 -8.37
CA CYS A 96 -6.94 2.07 -8.34
C CYS A 96 -7.02 2.71 -9.74
N TYR A 97 -6.13 2.32 -10.66
CA TYR A 97 -6.17 2.86 -12.03
C TYR A 97 -7.48 2.56 -12.73
N LYS A 98 -7.97 1.31 -12.66
CA LYS A 98 -9.24 0.91 -13.29
C LYS A 98 -10.43 1.67 -12.72
N SER A 99 -10.47 1.86 -11.39
CA SER A 99 -11.52 2.64 -10.72
C SER A 99 -11.53 4.09 -11.20
N LYS A 100 -10.35 4.74 -11.32
CA LYS A 100 -10.23 6.09 -11.86
C LYS A 100 -10.71 6.18 -13.32
N GLN A 101 -10.33 5.24 -14.18
CA GLN A 101 -10.76 5.24 -15.58
C GLN A 101 -12.28 5.12 -15.72
N LEU A 102 -12.90 4.22 -14.94
CA LEU A 102 -14.35 4.08 -14.91
C LEU A 102 -15.05 5.36 -14.42
N HIS A 103 -14.47 6.04 -13.43
CA HIS A 103 -15.01 7.31 -12.93
C HIS A 103 -14.96 8.41 -14.00
N LEU A 104 -13.82 8.57 -14.68
CA LEU A 104 -13.67 9.56 -15.75
C LEU A 104 -14.65 9.30 -16.90
N GLN A 105 -14.82 8.06 -17.32
CA GLN A 105 -15.77 7.68 -18.38
C GLN A 105 -17.21 8.13 -18.06
N ARG A 106 -17.63 8.00 -16.80
CA ARG A 106 -18.97 8.42 -16.33
C ARG A 106 -19.15 9.94 -16.26
N LEU A 107 -18.07 10.70 -16.08
CA LEU A 107 -18.12 12.15 -16.08
C LEU A 107 -18.16 12.75 -17.50
N THR A 108 -17.64 12.00 -18.48
CA THR A 108 -17.57 12.41 -19.89
C THR A 108 -18.73 11.93 -20.75
N SER A 109 -19.64 11.12 -20.20
CA SER A 109 -20.85 10.58 -20.85
C SER A 109 -22.08 11.40 -20.49
#